data_AF-A0A3C0DRA3-F1
#
_entry.id   AF-A0A3C0DRA3-F1
#
_cell.length_a   1.000
_cell.length_b   1.000
_cell.length_c   1.000
_cell.angle_alpha   90.00
_cell.angle_beta   90.00
_cell.angle_gamma   90.00
#
_symmetry.space_group_name_H-M   'P 1'
#
loop_
_entity.id
_entity.type
_entity.pdbx_description
1 polymer ?
#
loop_
_entity_poly.entity_id
_entity_poly.type
_entity_poly.pdbx_seq_one_letter_code
_entity_poly.pdbx_strand_id
1 'polypeptide(L)'
;MSYFMTIYGATTRMPTIVGVEFILAADAQDYIKSLAGELEHLDGGPALLVHDCETGTSDIIIADLENALMEGENVCVLPAAQVLQTCFQNGVGFRIWWANNDPKSHINNTVWVSSLADAFAAIQVHRGATWSAPANYSLKSDGPEGPPA
;
A
#
# COMPACT_ATOMS: atom_id res chain seq x y z
N MET A 1 -0.81 -7.37 17.54
CA MET A 1 -1.61 -6.88 16.40
C MET A 1 -0.64 -6.27 15.43
N SER A 2 -0.90 -6.39 14.14
CA SER A 2 0.09 -6.04 13.12
C SER A 2 -0.56 -5.33 11.96
N TYR A 3 0.15 -4.38 11.35
CA TYR A 3 -0.27 -3.81 10.08
C TYR A 3 0.00 -4.76 8.93
N PHE A 4 -0.92 -4.73 7.98
CA PHE A 4 -0.78 -5.38 6.69
C PHE A 4 -1.06 -4.38 5.58
N MET A 5 -0.26 -4.46 4.53
CA MET A 5 -0.42 -3.71 3.31
C MET A 5 -0.35 -4.66 2.12
N THR A 6 -1.34 -4.60 1.24
CA THR A 6 -1.30 -5.29 -0.06
C THR A 6 -1.37 -4.28 -1.20
N ILE A 7 -0.82 -4.69 -2.34
CA ILE A 7 -0.92 -3.98 -3.62
C ILE A 7 -1.49 -4.89 -4.70
N TYR A 8 -2.16 -4.31 -5.69
CA TYR A 8 -2.85 -5.05 -6.75
C TYR A 8 -2.97 -4.26 -8.06
N GLY A 9 -3.39 -4.95 -9.13
CA GLY A 9 -3.49 -4.36 -10.47
C GLY A 9 -2.16 -4.36 -11.20
N ALA A 10 -1.67 -3.19 -11.62
CA ALA A 10 -0.47 -3.07 -12.46
C ALA A 10 0.85 -3.22 -11.68
N THR A 11 0.97 -4.24 -10.82
CA THR A 11 2.08 -4.40 -9.85
C THR A 11 3.46 -4.60 -10.48
N THR A 12 3.54 -5.02 -11.74
CA THR A 12 4.80 -5.07 -12.51
C THR A 12 5.43 -3.69 -12.73
N ARG A 13 4.71 -2.61 -12.43
CA ARG A 13 5.19 -1.22 -12.47
C ARG A 13 5.78 -0.75 -11.14
N MET A 14 5.78 -1.59 -10.10
CA MET A 14 6.45 -1.26 -8.85
C MET A 14 7.96 -1.37 -9.02
N PRO A 15 8.74 -0.30 -8.76
CA PRO A 15 10.18 -0.40 -8.70
C PRO A 15 10.60 -1.16 -7.44
N THR A 16 11.88 -1.51 -7.37
CA THR A 16 12.48 -1.98 -6.12
C THR A 16 12.50 -0.84 -5.10
N ILE A 17 11.95 -1.09 -3.92
CA ILE A 17 11.96 -0.16 -2.78
C ILE A 17 12.80 -0.82 -1.68
N VAL A 18 13.81 -0.11 -1.18
CA VAL A 18 14.71 -0.65 -0.16
C VAL A 18 13.93 -0.90 1.14
N GLY A 19 14.13 -2.06 1.75
CA GLY A 19 13.42 -2.46 2.96
C GLY A 19 12.00 -2.99 2.71
N VAL A 20 11.64 -3.25 1.45
CA VAL A 20 10.36 -3.83 1.07
C VAL A 20 10.56 -5.00 0.11
N GLU A 21 9.85 -6.08 0.37
CA GLU A 21 9.69 -7.21 -0.53
C GLU A 21 8.22 -7.33 -0.95
N PHE A 22 7.95 -7.65 -2.22
CA PHE A 22 6.60 -7.90 -2.69
C PHE A 22 6.38 -9.41 -2.87
N ILE A 23 5.54 -10.00 -2.02
CA ILE A 23 5.28 -11.44 -1.99
C ILE A 23 3.84 -11.68 -2.46
N LEU A 24 3.60 -12.65 -3.34
CA LEU A 24 2.22 -13.02 -3.68
C LEU A 24 1.45 -13.42 -2.42
N ALA A 25 0.21 -12.95 -2.27
CA ALA A 25 -0.59 -13.24 -1.07
C ALA A 25 -0.70 -14.76 -0.80
N ALA A 26 -0.80 -15.58 -1.85
CA ALA A 26 -0.85 -17.04 -1.74
C ALA A 26 0.43 -17.70 -1.18
N ASP A 27 1.58 -17.00 -1.28
CA ASP A 27 2.89 -17.46 -0.83
C ASP A 27 3.36 -16.77 0.47
N ALA A 28 2.58 -15.80 0.96
CA ALA A 28 2.85 -15.10 2.20
C ALA A 28 2.56 -15.96 3.44
N GLN A 29 2.77 -15.38 4.63
CA GLN A 29 2.43 -16.03 5.91
C GLN A 29 0.94 -16.38 6.01
N ASP A 30 0.63 -17.35 6.87
CA ASP A 30 -0.65 -18.06 6.94
C ASP A 30 -1.90 -17.16 6.98
N TYR A 31 -1.86 -16.04 7.72
CA TYR A 31 -2.99 -15.11 7.78
C TYR A 31 -3.26 -14.47 6.42
N ILE A 32 -2.26 -13.88 5.75
CA ILE A 32 -2.45 -13.29 4.41
C ILE A 32 -2.78 -14.37 3.38
N LYS A 33 -2.12 -15.53 3.47
CA LYS A 33 -2.41 -16.68 2.59
C LYS A 33 -3.86 -17.14 2.70
N SER A 34 -4.41 -17.16 3.91
CA SER A 34 -5.81 -17.53 4.14
C SER A 34 -6.80 -16.52 3.51
N LEU A 35 -6.38 -15.26 3.35
CA LEU A 35 -7.18 -14.18 2.76
C LEU A 35 -6.98 -14.02 1.25
N ALA A 36 -6.01 -14.71 0.64
CA ALA A 36 -5.59 -14.47 -0.75
C ALA A 36 -6.75 -14.47 -1.76
N GLY A 37 -7.65 -15.46 -1.68
CA GLY A 37 -8.80 -15.53 -2.58
C GLY A 37 -9.86 -14.44 -2.34
N GLU A 38 -10.02 -13.99 -1.09
CA GLU A 38 -10.94 -12.90 -0.75
C GLU A 38 -10.37 -11.55 -1.19
N LEU A 39 -9.09 -11.32 -0.97
CA LEU A 39 -8.38 -10.13 -1.46
C LEU A 39 -8.44 -10.06 -2.98
N GLU A 40 -8.19 -11.17 -3.69
CA GLU A 40 -8.29 -11.21 -5.15
C GLU A 40 -9.71 -10.87 -5.64
N HIS A 41 -10.74 -11.36 -4.94
CA HIS A 41 -12.12 -11.03 -5.26
C HIS A 41 -12.44 -9.54 -5.04
N LEU A 42 -11.98 -8.96 -3.94
CA LEU A 42 -12.21 -7.54 -3.60
C LEU A 42 -11.45 -6.59 -4.53
N ASP A 43 -10.22 -6.96 -4.86
CA ASP A 43 -9.24 -6.07 -5.50
C ASP A 43 -9.17 -6.32 -7.03
N GLY A 44 -9.87 -7.34 -7.53
CA GLY A 44 -10.05 -7.61 -8.97
C GLY A 44 -8.86 -8.31 -9.63
N GLY A 45 -7.97 -8.91 -8.85
CA GLY A 45 -6.81 -9.65 -9.33
C GLY A 45 -5.84 -10.02 -8.21
N PRO A 46 -4.75 -10.75 -8.53
CA PRO A 46 -3.80 -11.20 -7.51
C PRO A 46 -3.22 -10.05 -6.69
N ALA A 47 -3.30 -10.18 -5.36
CA ALA A 47 -2.71 -9.24 -4.42
C ALA A 47 -1.29 -9.67 -4.05
N LEU A 48 -0.39 -8.70 -3.89
CA LEU A 48 0.95 -8.90 -3.34
C LEU A 48 1.01 -8.24 -1.96
N LEU A 49 1.49 -8.96 -0.96
CA LEU A 49 1.88 -8.43 0.34
C LEU A 49 3.10 -7.52 0.19
N VAL A 50 3.04 -6.35 0.82
CA VAL A 50 4.17 -5.46 1.02
C VAL A 50 4.86 -5.90 2.32
N HIS A 51 5.87 -6.74 2.21
CA HIS A 51 6.58 -7.36 3.32
C HIS A 51 7.73 -6.46 3.79
N ASP A 52 7.86 -6.27 5.11
CA ASP A 52 8.91 -5.45 5.75
C ASP A 52 10.28 -6.15 5.89
N CYS A 53 10.42 -7.36 5.32
CA CYS A 53 11.63 -8.19 5.35
C CYS A 53 12.05 -8.69 6.75
N GLU A 54 11.25 -8.46 7.79
CA GLU A 54 11.63 -8.78 9.18
C GLU A 54 10.54 -9.55 9.92
N THR A 55 9.28 -9.10 9.84
CA THR A 55 8.19 -9.60 10.70
C THR A 55 7.27 -10.61 10.02
N GLY A 56 7.37 -10.80 8.71
CA GLY A 56 6.36 -11.53 7.94
C GLY A 56 5.13 -10.68 7.59
N THR A 57 5.14 -9.39 7.94
CA THR A 57 3.99 -8.47 7.77
C THR A 57 4.44 -7.13 7.18
N SER A 58 3.62 -6.08 7.30
CA SER A 58 3.98 -4.69 6.95
C SER A 58 4.16 -3.82 8.19
N ASP A 59 4.23 -4.44 9.38
CA ASP A 59 4.07 -3.75 10.66
C ASP A 59 5.11 -2.66 10.87
N ILE A 60 6.40 -2.97 10.66
CA ILE A 60 7.49 -2.02 10.92
C ILE A 60 7.37 -0.80 9.99
N ILE A 61 7.26 -1.03 8.69
CA ILE A 61 7.26 0.06 7.71
C ILE A 61 6.02 0.96 7.82
N ILE A 62 4.87 0.42 8.23
CA ILE A 62 3.64 1.20 8.44
C ILE A 62 3.69 1.94 9.78
N ALA A 63 4.17 1.29 10.85
CA ALA A 63 4.34 1.92 12.15
C ALA A 63 5.35 3.08 12.09
N ASP A 64 6.47 2.92 11.37
CA ASP A 64 7.44 3.99 11.16
C ASP A 64 6.83 5.20 10.44
N LEU A 65 6.03 4.95 9.40
CA LEU A 65 5.30 6.00 8.69
C LEU A 65 4.29 6.69 9.60
N GLU A 66 3.52 5.94 10.37
CA GLU A 66 2.55 6.45 11.32
C GLU A 66 3.21 7.34 12.39
N ASN A 67 4.30 6.87 13.00
CA ASN A 67 5.05 7.62 14.00
C ASN A 67 5.60 8.93 13.41
N ALA A 68 6.24 8.87 12.25
CA ALA A 68 6.78 10.07 11.58
C ALA A 68 5.66 11.08 11.23
N LEU A 69 4.48 10.61 10.82
CA LEU A 69 3.33 11.49 10.56
C LEU A 69 2.82 12.16 11.85
N MET A 70 2.77 11.44 12.97
CA MET A 70 2.36 12.00 14.26
C MET A 70 3.39 13.02 14.80
N GLU A 71 4.67 12.76 14.58
CA GLU A 71 5.78 13.61 15.04
C GLU A 71 6.06 14.79 14.09
N GLY A 72 5.43 14.82 12.92
CA GLY A 72 5.62 15.87 11.92
C GLY A 72 6.97 15.79 11.20
N GLU A 73 7.54 14.58 11.11
CA GLU A 73 8.82 14.32 10.47
C GLU A 73 8.71 14.19 8.94
N ASN A 74 9.86 14.15 8.27
CA ASN A 74 9.91 13.94 6.83
C ASN A 74 9.65 12.47 6.48
N VAL A 75 8.43 12.19 6.00
CA VAL A 75 8.00 10.84 5.63
C VAL A 75 8.49 10.36 4.27
N CYS A 76 8.97 11.24 3.37
CA CYS A 76 9.27 10.88 1.98
C CYS A 76 10.41 9.86 1.82
N VAL A 77 11.24 9.69 2.84
CA VAL A 77 12.34 8.72 2.86
C VAL A 77 11.91 7.35 3.36
N LEU A 78 10.71 7.22 3.93
CA LEU A 78 10.23 6.00 4.55
C LEU A 78 9.70 5.02 3.49
N PRO A 79 9.98 3.71 3.62
CA PRO A 79 9.60 2.74 2.60
C PRO A 79 8.09 2.71 2.30
N ALA A 80 7.23 2.74 3.32
CA ALA A 80 5.79 2.75 3.12
C ALA A 80 5.29 4.01 2.37
N ALA A 81 5.86 5.18 2.63
CA ALA A 81 5.53 6.40 1.89
C ALA A 81 5.92 6.29 0.42
N GLN A 82 7.08 5.69 0.12
CA GLN A 82 7.55 5.45 -1.24
C GLN A 82 6.65 4.45 -1.97
N VAL A 83 6.19 3.38 -1.30
CA VAL A 83 5.22 2.43 -1.86
C VAL A 83 3.93 3.15 -2.22
N LEU A 84 3.35 3.93 -1.29
CA LEU A 84 2.11 4.67 -1.51
C LEU A 84 2.24 5.69 -2.65
N GLN A 85 3.32 6.48 -2.66
CA GLN A 85 3.58 7.43 -3.74
C GLN A 85 3.65 6.73 -5.09
N THR A 86 4.38 5.61 -5.16
CA THR A 86 4.49 4.80 -6.37
C THR A 86 3.14 4.26 -6.81
N CYS A 87 2.31 3.78 -5.87
CA CYS A 87 0.97 3.30 -6.16
C CYS A 87 0.12 4.37 -6.86
N PHE A 88 0.09 5.58 -6.29
CA PHE A 88 -0.62 6.71 -6.88
C PHE A 88 -0.05 7.16 -8.22
N GLN A 89 1.26 7.05 -8.44
CA GLN A 89 1.93 7.43 -9.70
C GLN A 89 1.76 6.41 -10.82
N ASN A 90 1.69 5.12 -10.48
CA ASN A 90 1.70 4.03 -11.46
C ASN A 90 0.33 3.39 -11.70
N GLY A 91 -0.69 3.81 -10.95
CA GLY A 91 -2.02 3.23 -11.03
C GLY A 91 -2.09 1.84 -10.40
N VAL A 92 -1.34 1.62 -9.32
CA VAL A 92 -1.31 0.34 -8.57
C VAL A 92 -2.18 0.50 -7.34
N GLY A 93 -3.26 -0.28 -7.26
CA GLY A 93 -4.15 -0.23 -6.09
C GLY A 93 -3.44 -0.72 -4.83
N PHE A 94 -3.91 -0.26 -3.67
CA PHE A 94 -3.41 -0.73 -2.39
C PHE A 94 -4.52 -0.82 -1.35
N ARG A 95 -4.25 -1.63 -0.33
CA ARG A 95 -5.06 -1.76 0.87
C ARG A 95 -4.14 -1.87 2.08
N ILE A 96 -4.35 -1.03 3.09
CA ILE A 96 -3.67 -1.06 4.38
C ILE A 96 -4.71 -1.28 5.44
N TRP A 97 -4.46 -2.20 6.38
CA TRP A 97 -5.32 -2.39 7.54
C TRP A 97 -4.53 -2.82 8.76
N TRP A 98 -5.09 -2.53 9.92
CA TRP A 98 -4.63 -3.06 11.18
C TRP A 98 -5.38 -4.35 11.50
N ALA A 99 -4.67 -5.48 11.53
CA ALA A 99 -5.27 -6.76 11.89
C ALA A 99 -5.53 -6.82 13.39
N ASN A 100 -6.82 -6.82 13.73
CA ASN A 100 -7.31 -6.91 15.10
C ASN A 100 -8.17 -8.17 15.29
N ASN A 101 -8.97 -8.23 16.36
CA ASN A 101 -9.83 -9.39 16.64
C ASN A 101 -11.02 -9.54 15.66
N ASP A 102 -11.21 -8.59 14.73
CA ASP A 102 -12.20 -8.72 13.65
C ASP A 102 -11.60 -9.55 12.49
N PRO A 103 -12.19 -10.72 12.17
CA PRO A 103 -11.75 -11.53 11.02
C PRO A 103 -11.93 -10.84 9.67
N LYS A 104 -12.70 -9.75 9.62
CA LYS A 104 -12.91 -8.91 8.42
C LYS A 104 -12.22 -7.55 8.53
N SER A 105 -11.19 -7.43 9.34
CA SER A 105 -10.43 -6.18 9.51
C SER A 105 -9.87 -5.62 8.20
N HIS A 106 -9.51 -6.47 7.22
CA HIS A 106 -9.09 -6.05 5.87
C HIS A 106 -10.18 -5.31 5.08
N ILE A 107 -11.45 -5.49 5.45
CA ILE A 107 -12.59 -4.76 4.88
C ILE A 107 -12.99 -3.61 5.81
N ASN A 108 -13.24 -3.92 7.08
CA ASN A 108 -13.92 -3.04 8.03
C ASN A 108 -13.01 -1.94 8.60
N ASN A 109 -11.69 -2.17 8.68
CA ASN A 109 -10.75 -1.21 9.25
C ASN A 109 -10.09 -0.32 8.17
N THR A 110 -10.68 -0.21 6.99
CA THR A 110 -10.13 0.58 5.88
C THR A 110 -11.10 1.67 5.45
N VAL A 111 -10.58 2.83 5.06
CA VAL A 111 -11.36 3.89 4.41
C VAL A 111 -10.90 4.07 2.96
N TRP A 112 -11.84 4.39 2.07
CA TRP A 112 -11.49 4.78 0.71
C TRP A 112 -10.82 6.15 0.72
N VAL A 113 -9.65 6.22 0.12
CA VAL A 113 -8.87 7.46 -0.02
C VAL A 113 -8.80 7.87 -1.49
N SER A 114 -8.55 9.15 -1.77
CA SER A 114 -8.51 9.67 -3.15
C SER A 114 -7.15 10.25 -3.54
N SER A 115 -6.28 10.47 -2.55
CA SER A 115 -4.96 11.07 -2.73
C SER A 115 -3.95 10.50 -1.73
N LEU A 116 -2.66 10.75 -1.98
CA LEU A 116 -1.59 10.42 -1.04
C LEU A 116 -1.77 11.13 0.32
N ALA A 117 -2.25 12.39 0.29
CA ALA A 117 -2.53 13.14 1.51
C ALA A 117 -3.67 12.50 2.33
N ASP A 118 -4.72 12.01 1.66
CA ASP A 118 -5.81 11.29 2.34
C ASP A 118 -5.32 9.97 2.96
N ALA A 119 -4.44 9.25 2.26
CA ALA A 119 -3.83 8.03 2.77
C ALA A 119 -3.01 8.31 4.03
N PHE A 120 -2.16 9.35 4.01
CA PHE A 120 -1.40 9.77 5.19
C PHE A 120 -2.31 10.23 6.32
N ALA A 121 -3.36 11.00 6.04
CA ALA A 121 -4.32 11.43 7.05
C ALA A 121 -5.05 10.24 7.70
N ALA A 122 -5.37 9.19 6.95
CA ALA A 122 -5.98 7.96 7.49
C ALA A 122 -5.00 7.20 8.40
N ILE A 123 -3.76 7.00 7.93
CA ILE A 123 -2.71 6.31 8.71
C ILE A 123 -2.41 7.06 10.01
N GLN A 124 -2.27 8.38 9.96
CA GLN A 124 -1.98 9.23 11.13
C GLN A 124 -3.03 9.09 12.26
N VAL A 125 -4.26 8.68 11.94
CA VAL A 125 -5.34 8.48 12.93
C VAL A 125 -5.64 7.00 13.19
N HIS A 126 -4.65 6.12 12.97
CA HIS A 126 -4.75 4.67 13.16
C HIS A 126 -5.88 4.01 12.34
N ARG A 127 -6.14 4.52 11.13
CA ARG A 127 -7.09 3.92 10.19
C ARG A 127 -6.36 3.33 8.99
N GLY A 128 -6.81 2.16 8.56
CA GLY A 128 -6.40 1.61 7.28
C GLY A 128 -6.90 2.45 6.11
N ALA A 129 -6.27 2.28 4.96
CA ALA A 129 -6.57 3.03 3.75
C ALA A 129 -6.67 2.08 2.55
N THR A 130 -7.66 2.32 1.68
CA THR A 130 -7.84 1.56 0.44
C THR A 130 -7.93 2.54 -0.72
N TRP A 131 -7.20 2.24 -1.79
CA TRP A 131 -7.23 3.00 -3.03
C TRP A 131 -7.17 2.07 -4.23
N SER A 132 -7.99 2.36 -5.24
CA SER A 132 -7.93 1.71 -6.54
C SER A 132 -7.70 2.76 -7.62
N ALA A 133 -6.88 2.42 -8.61
CA ALA A 133 -6.76 3.25 -9.80
C ALA A 133 -8.12 3.36 -10.52
N PRO A 134 -8.54 4.57 -10.94
CA PRO A 134 -9.70 4.73 -11.81
C PRO A 134 -9.56 3.91 -13.09
N ALA A 135 -10.67 3.42 -13.64
CA ALA A 135 -10.68 2.63 -14.87
C ALA A 135 -9.98 3.30 -16.07
N ASN A 136 -9.90 4.63 -16.08
CA ASN A 136 -9.23 5.44 -17.10
C ASN A 136 -7.90 6.04 -16.62
N TYR A 137 -7.22 5.40 -15.66
CA TYR A 137 -5.94 5.88 -15.17
C TYR A 137 -4.88 5.83 -16.29
N SER A 138 -4.71 6.95 -16.96
CA SER A 138 -3.63 7.20 -17.93
C SER A 138 -2.49 7.88 -17.21
N LEU A 139 -1.29 7.29 -17.32
CA LEU A 139 -0.06 7.92 -16.85
C LEU A 139 0.06 9.29 -17.52
N LYS A 140 0.24 10.34 -16.73
CA LYS A 140 0.84 11.56 -17.27
C LYS A 140 2.27 11.18 -17.61
N SER A 141 2.56 11.04 -18.91
CA SER A 141 3.93 10.95 -19.37
C SER A 141 4.59 12.30 -19.08
N ASP A 142 5.28 12.41 -17.95
CA ASP A 142 6.26 13.47 -17.74
C ASP A 142 7.47 13.15 -18.63
N GLY A 143 7.29 13.36 -19.94
CA GLY A 143 8.40 13.49 -20.87
C GLY A 143 9.06 14.84 -20.61
N PRO A 144 10.40 14.93 -20.60
CA PRO A 144 11.05 16.23 -20.50
C PRO A 144 10.64 17.04 -21.74
N GLU A 145 9.99 18.18 -21.52
CA GLU A 145 9.89 19.23 -22.54
C GLU A 145 11.32 19.59 -22.94
N GLY A 146 11.78 19.05 -24.07
CA GLY A 146 13.01 19.48 -24.70
C GLY A 146 12.92 20.99 -24.99
N PRO A 147 14.00 21.75 -24.78
CA PRO A 147 13.95 23.18 -25.02
C PRO A 147 13.61 23.45 -26.49
N PRO A 148 12.81 24.50 -26.79
CA PRO A 148 12.51 24.87 -28.16
C PRO A 148 13.80 25.23 -28.89
N ALA A 149 13.93 24.69 -30.10
CA ALA A 149 15.01 24.97 -31.05
C ALA A 149 15.00 26.43 -31.53
#